data_AF-A0A368XI83-F1
#
_entry.id   AF-A0A368XI83-F1
#
_cell.length_a   1.000
_cell.length_b   1.000
_cell.length_c   1.000
_cell.angle_alpha   90.00
_cell.angle_beta   90.00
_cell.angle_gamma   90.00
#
_symmetry.space_group_name_H-M   'P 1'
#
loop_
_entity.id
_entity.type
_entity.pdbx_description
1 polymer ?
#
loop_
_entity_poly.entity_id
_entity_poly.type
_entity_poly.pdbx_seq_one_letter_code
_entity_poly.pdbx_strand_id
1 'polypeptide(L)'
;MTVLDKSAPAGLDPAAVRKVERADRRAQLFAVVREAMAQCGFPAEGYRFKVVALDAEGWRYLVLVDLAPALEDSEADPGPVQGMVAVAAKMRADLVVEGVYWRPAAAEPGAAAPATAD
;
A
#
# COMPACT_ATOMS: atom_id res chain seq x y z
N MET A 1 43.91 -30.71 -27.77
CA MET A 1 43.70 -29.25 -27.83
C MET A 1 42.28 -29.01 -27.35
N THR A 2 42.14 -28.70 -26.07
CA THR A 2 40.87 -28.67 -25.33
C THR A 2 40.01 -27.51 -25.80
N VAL A 3 38.84 -27.80 -26.35
CA VAL A 3 37.77 -26.82 -26.51
C VAL A 3 37.20 -26.54 -25.13
N LEU A 4 37.58 -25.41 -24.53
CA LEU A 4 36.91 -24.87 -23.37
C LEU A 4 35.58 -24.27 -23.86
N ASP A 5 34.52 -25.07 -23.78
CA ASP A 5 33.17 -24.58 -23.75
C ASP A 5 33.05 -23.63 -22.54
N LYS A 6 33.08 -22.33 -22.82
CA LYS A 6 32.81 -21.30 -21.82
C LYS A 6 31.30 -21.26 -21.63
N SER A 7 30.78 -22.23 -20.90
CA SER A 7 29.43 -22.18 -20.34
C SER A 7 29.32 -20.94 -19.45
N ALA A 8 28.59 -19.94 -19.93
CA ALA A 8 28.24 -18.75 -19.17
C ALA A 8 27.34 -19.15 -17.98
N PRO A 9 27.49 -18.54 -16.80
CA PRO A 9 26.60 -18.84 -15.68
C PRO A 9 25.19 -18.38 -16.07
N ALA A 10 24.22 -19.28 -15.91
CA ALA A 10 22.80 -19.01 -16.11
C ALA A 10 22.42 -17.73 -15.36
N GLY A 11 22.19 -16.65 -16.11
CA GLY A 11 21.79 -15.37 -15.58
C GLY A 11 20.44 -15.49 -14.88
N LEU A 12 20.30 -14.80 -13.74
CA LEU A 12 19.06 -14.71 -12.98
C LEU A 12 17.88 -14.43 -13.93
N ASP A 13 16.79 -15.19 -13.79
CA ASP A 13 15.61 -15.00 -14.63
C ASP A 13 15.15 -13.53 -14.54
N PRO A 14 15.06 -12.80 -15.66
CA PRO A 14 14.72 -11.38 -15.64
C PRO A 14 13.32 -11.13 -15.06
N ALA A 15 12.42 -12.12 -15.15
CA ALA A 15 11.12 -12.10 -14.50
C ALA A 15 11.22 -12.19 -12.96
N ALA A 16 12.17 -12.97 -12.44
CA ALA A 16 12.42 -13.08 -11.00
C ALA A 16 13.01 -11.78 -10.44
N VAL A 17 13.97 -11.16 -11.15
CA VAL A 17 14.55 -9.86 -10.77
C VAL A 17 13.47 -8.79 -10.65
N ARG A 18 12.63 -8.63 -11.67
CA ARG A 18 11.53 -7.66 -11.68
C ARG A 18 10.53 -7.90 -10.54
N LYS A 19 10.26 -9.16 -10.21
CA LYS A 19 9.37 -9.54 -9.10
C LYS A 19 9.93 -9.10 -7.75
N VAL A 20 11.24 -9.26 -7.54
CA VAL A 20 11.93 -8.83 -6.32
C VAL A 20 11.90 -7.30 -6.22
N GLU A 21 12.29 -6.58 -7.27
CA GLU A 21 12.26 -5.12 -7.27
C GLU A 21 10.86 -4.56 -6.97
N ARG A 22 9.82 -5.16 -7.56
CA ARG A 22 8.42 -4.78 -7.27
C ARG A 22 8.04 -5.03 -5.82
N ALA A 23 8.54 -6.12 -5.22
CA ALA A 23 8.31 -6.42 -3.81
C ALA A 23 9.02 -5.40 -2.91
N ASP A 24 10.25 -5.03 -3.23
CA ASP A 24 11.03 -4.03 -2.49
C ASP A 24 10.39 -2.63 -2.57
N ARG A 25 9.99 -2.19 -3.76
CA ARG A 25 9.24 -0.92 -3.95
C ARG A 25 7.97 -0.89 -3.11
N ARG A 26 7.22 -1.99 -3.12
CA ARG A 26 6.01 -2.13 -2.31
C ARG A 26 6.34 -2.07 -0.81
N ALA A 27 7.41 -2.71 -0.34
CA ALA A 27 7.83 -2.66 1.05
C ALA A 27 8.24 -1.23 1.49
N GLN A 28 8.94 -0.47 0.63
CA GLN A 28 9.25 0.94 0.88
C GLN A 28 7.98 1.77 1.03
N LEU A 29 6.99 1.55 0.16
CA LEU A 29 5.72 2.26 0.24
C LEU A 29 4.92 1.91 1.51
N PHE A 30 4.98 0.66 1.98
CA PHE A 30 4.39 0.29 3.27
C PHE A 30 4.99 1.11 4.42
N ALA A 31 6.31 1.32 4.44
CA ALA A 31 6.96 2.13 5.47
C ALA A 31 6.55 3.61 5.38
N VAL A 32 6.50 4.17 4.17
CA VAL A 32 6.07 5.57 3.94
C VAL A 32 4.64 5.81 4.44
N VAL A 33 3.71 4.90 4.13
CA VAL A 33 2.31 5.03 4.59
C VAL A 33 2.21 4.96 6.11
N ARG A 34 2.91 4.01 6.75
CA ARG A 34 2.92 3.91 8.22
C ARG A 34 3.40 5.18 8.90
N GLU A 35 4.47 5.77 8.37
CA GLU A 35 5.06 6.99 8.91
C GLU A 35 4.12 8.20 8.74
N ALA A 36 3.55 8.40 7.55
CA ALA A 36 2.60 9.49 7.31
C ALA A 36 1.35 9.38 8.21
N MET A 37 0.80 8.17 8.35
CA MET A 37 -0.33 7.92 9.24
C MET A 37 0.01 8.27 10.70
N ALA A 38 1.20 7.88 11.18
CA ALA A 38 1.64 8.21 12.53
C ALA A 38 1.81 9.73 12.73
N GLN A 39 2.35 10.44 11.74
CA GLN A 39 2.50 11.90 11.78
C GLN A 39 1.16 12.64 11.80
N CYS A 40 0.11 12.07 11.21
CA CYS A 40 -1.26 12.59 11.25
C CYS A 40 -2.08 12.09 12.46
N GLY A 41 -1.45 11.40 13.42
CA GLY A 41 -2.09 10.98 14.68
C GLY A 41 -2.85 9.66 14.61
N PHE A 42 -2.73 8.87 13.54
CA PHE A 42 -3.38 7.56 13.46
C PHE A 42 -2.55 6.49 14.18
N PRO A 43 -3.07 5.85 15.26
CA PRO A 43 -2.37 4.76 15.93
C PRO A 43 -2.35 3.51 15.03
N ALA A 44 -1.27 2.73 15.09
CA ALA A 44 -1.05 1.60 14.19
C ALA A 44 -2.11 0.47 14.32
N GLU A 45 -2.80 0.39 15.46
CA GLU A 45 -3.89 -0.56 15.76
C GLU A 45 -5.25 -0.07 15.23
N GLY A 46 -5.41 1.23 15.03
CA GLY A 46 -6.68 1.85 14.60
C GLY A 46 -6.91 1.81 13.09
N TYR A 47 -5.97 1.27 12.32
CA TYR A 47 -6.12 1.09 10.88
C TYR A 47 -5.36 -0.12 10.35
N ARG A 48 -5.84 -0.62 9.22
CA ARG A 48 -5.09 -1.51 8.33
C ARG A 48 -5.10 -0.91 6.93
N PHE A 49 -4.14 -1.26 6.10
CA PHE A 49 -4.12 -0.75 4.74
C PHE A 49 -3.57 -1.76 3.74
N LYS A 50 -3.90 -1.53 2.48
CA LYS A 50 -3.41 -2.28 1.33
C LYS A 50 -2.79 -1.33 0.33
N VAL A 51 -1.65 -1.75 -0.19
CA VAL A 51 -0.97 -1.09 -1.31
C VAL A 51 -1.23 -1.90 -2.56
N VAL A 52 -1.85 -1.28 -3.56
CA VAL A 52 -2.23 -1.89 -4.83
C VAL A 52 -1.43 -1.22 -5.94
N ALA A 53 -0.62 -1.99 -6.68
CA ALA A 53 0.04 -1.46 -7.87
C ALA A 53 -0.95 -1.38 -9.03
N LEU A 54 -0.86 -0.29 -9.79
CA LEU A 54 -1.73 0.04 -10.91
C LEU A 54 -1.11 -0.35 -12.27
N ASP A 55 0.18 -0.65 -12.27
CA ASP A 55 0.93 -1.10 -13.44
C ASP A 55 1.69 -2.41 -13.16
N ALA A 56 2.24 -3.04 -14.20
CA ALA A 56 2.97 -4.31 -14.09
C ALA A 56 4.40 -4.10 -13.56
N GLU A 57 4.93 -2.90 -13.77
CA GLU A 57 6.28 -2.50 -13.43
C GLU A 57 6.46 -2.16 -11.93
N GLY A 58 5.37 -1.86 -11.23
CA GLY A 58 5.34 -1.48 -9.81
C GLY A 58 5.83 -0.05 -9.57
N TRP A 59 5.42 0.92 -10.39
CA TRP A 59 5.79 2.33 -10.19
C TRP A 59 4.64 3.18 -9.67
N ARG A 60 3.41 2.85 -10.07
CA ARG A 60 2.20 3.58 -9.69
C ARG A 60 1.36 2.75 -8.74
N TYR A 61 0.88 3.39 -7.69
CA TYR A 61 0.18 2.72 -6.59
C TYR A 61 -1.05 3.49 -6.13
N LEU A 62 -1.99 2.73 -5.57
CA LEU A 62 -3.14 3.22 -4.82
C LEU A 62 -3.09 2.61 -3.42
N VAL A 63 -3.38 3.43 -2.40
CA VAL A 63 -3.44 3.00 -1.01
C VAL A 63 -4.89 2.95 -0.56
N LEU A 64 -5.31 1.80 -0.04
CA LEU A 64 -6.63 1.59 0.55
C LEU A 64 -6.46 1.48 2.06
N VAL A 65 -7.10 2.35 2.83
CA VAL A 65 -7.04 2.36 4.29
C VAL A 65 -8.40 1.94 4.83
N ASP A 66 -8.44 0.86 5.61
CA ASP A 66 -9.61 0.51 6.41
C ASP A 66 -9.37 1.03 7.84
N LEU A 67 -10.29 1.86 8.33
CA LEU A 67 -10.28 2.37 9.70
C LEU A 67 -11.03 1.43 10.64
N ALA A 68 -10.61 1.37 11.90
CA ALA A 68 -11.41 0.77 12.96
C ALA A 68 -12.56 1.72 13.33
N PRO A 69 -13.74 1.21 13.75
CA PRO A 69 -14.89 2.04 14.11
C PRO A 69 -14.56 3.09 15.18
N ALA A 70 -13.73 2.72 16.16
CA ALA A 70 -13.30 3.61 17.23
C ALA A 70 -12.46 4.82 16.77
N LEU A 71 -11.95 4.79 15.53
CA LEU A 71 -11.17 5.87 14.94
C LEU A 71 -11.99 6.74 13.99
N GLU A 72 -13.23 6.37 13.68
CA GLU A 72 -14.13 7.15 12.82
C GLU A 72 -14.56 8.47 13.50
N ASP A 73 -14.64 8.48 14.83
CA ASP A 73 -14.97 9.64 15.66
C ASP A 73 -13.73 10.33 16.30
N SER A 74 -12.52 9.99 15.84
CA SER A 74 -11.28 10.54 16.39
C SER A 74 -10.93 11.92 15.82
N GLU A 75 -10.16 12.72 16.56
CA GLU A 75 -9.58 13.98 16.05
C GLU A 75 -8.48 13.77 14.98
N ALA A 76 -8.14 12.53 14.63
CA ALA A 76 -7.18 12.22 13.59
C ALA A 76 -7.64 12.74 12.22
N ASP A 77 -6.81 13.56 11.56
CA ASP A 77 -7.17 14.22 10.31
C ASP A 77 -6.68 13.41 9.09
N PRO A 78 -7.58 12.82 8.28
CA PRO A 78 -7.22 12.09 7.08
C PRO A 78 -6.77 12.99 5.92
N GLY A 79 -7.09 14.29 5.94
CA GLY A 79 -6.85 15.22 4.83
C GLY A 79 -5.38 15.32 4.40
N PRO A 80 -4.43 15.54 5.32
CA PRO A 80 -3.01 15.71 5.00
C PRO A 80 -2.32 14.42 4.52
N VAL A 81 -2.82 13.25 4.93
CA VAL A 81 -2.15 11.95 4.74
C VAL A 81 -1.84 11.68 3.27
N GLN A 82 -2.78 11.94 2.35
CA GLN A 82 -2.55 11.69 0.92
C GLN A 82 -1.35 12.49 0.39
N GLY A 83 -1.30 13.79 0.71
CA GLY A 83 -0.22 14.67 0.27
C GLY A 83 1.13 14.22 0.84
N MET A 84 1.16 13.87 2.13
CA MET A 84 2.37 13.39 2.79
C MET A 84 2.88 12.07 2.20
N VAL A 85 1.99 11.11 1.98
CA VAL A 85 2.33 9.84 1.35
C VAL A 85 2.85 10.06 -0.07
N ALA A 86 2.18 10.88 -0.88
CA ALA A 86 2.58 11.15 -2.25
C ALA A 86 3.97 11.81 -2.33
N VAL A 87 4.21 12.84 -1.51
CA VAL A 87 5.50 13.54 -1.46
C VAL A 87 6.60 12.59 -0.97
N ALA A 88 6.38 11.86 0.11
CA ALA A 88 7.39 10.96 0.68
C ALA A 88 7.70 9.78 -0.25
N ALA A 89 6.69 9.19 -0.90
CA ALA A 89 6.87 8.11 -1.86
C ALA A 89 7.69 8.56 -3.07
N LYS A 90 7.41 9.76 -3.58
CA LYS A 90 8.17 10.34 -4.69
C LYS A 90 9.62 10.62 -4.30
N MET A 91 9.84 11.25 -3.15
CA MET A 91 11.18 11.67 -2.71
C MET A 91 12.09 10.51 -2.31
N ARG A 92 11.54 9.43 -1.74
CA ARG A 92 12.35 8.35 -1.13
C ARG A 92 12.50 7.13 -2.03
N ALA A 93 11.54 6.89 -2.91
CA ALA A 93 11.44 5.65 -3.67
C ALA A 93 11.17 5.87 -5.18
N ASP A 94 11.05 7.13 -5.62
CA ASP A 94 10.64 7.51 -6.98
C ASP A 94 9.31 6.87 -7.44
N LEU A 95 8.43 6.56 -6.49
CA LEU A 95 7.12 5.96 -6.74
C LEU A 95 6.03 7.02 -6.86
N VAL A 96 4.96 6.68 -7.56
CA VAL A 96 3.77 7.53 -7.70
C VAL A 96 2.63 6.93 -6.90
N VAL A 97 2.03 7.72 -6.02
CA VAL A 97 0.79 7.36 -5.32
C VAL A 97 -0.34 8.19 -5.90
N GLU A 98 -1.23 7.55 -6.65
CA GLU A 98 -2.35 8.22 -7.34
C GLU A 98 -3.46 8.65 -6.36
N GLY A 99 -3.55 8.00 -5.19
CA GLY A 99 -4.52 8.38 -4.17
C GLY A 99 -4.48 7.49 -2.94
N VAL A 100 -5.02 8.04 -1.85
CA VAL A 100 -5.29 7.32 -0.60
C VAL A 100 -6.79 7.30 -0.40
N TYR A 101 -7.35 6.10 -0.38
CA TYR A 101 -8.80 5.87 -0.30
C TYR A 101 -9.16 5.34 1.07
N TRP A 102 -10.03 6.07 1.74
CA TRP A 102 -10.53 5.76 3.06
C TRP A 102 -11.77 4.89 2.95
N ARG A 103 -11.74 3.77 3.65
CA ARG A 103 -12.87 2.85 3.75
C ARG A 103 -13.35 2.86 5.20
N PRO A 104 -14.62 3.22 5.44
CA PRO A 104 -15.21 3.06 6.77
C PRO A 104 -15.12 1.60 7.18
N ALA A 105 -15.11 1.36 8.48
CA ALA A 105 -15.24 0.01 8.99
C ALA A 105 -16.51 -0.57 8.37
N ALA A 106 -16.38 -1.67 7.62
CA ALA A 106 -17.53 -2.26 6.99
C ALA A 106 -18.56 -2.56 8.09
N ALA A 107 -19.70 -1.87 8.06
CA ALA A 107 -20.90 -2.44 8.65
C ALA A 107 -21.01 -3.83 8.05
N GLU A 108 -20.90 -4.87 8.87
CA GLU A 108 -20.98 -6.23 8.37
C GLU A 108 -22.22 -6.32 7.47
N PRO A 109 -22.10 -6.79 6.21
CA PRO A 109 -23.26 -7.00 5.35
C PRO A 109 -24.08 -8.15 5.95
N GLY A 110 -24.93 -7.83 6.92
CA GLY A 110 -25.62 -8.76 7.81
C GLY A 110 -26.58 -8.09 8.79
N ALA A 111 -26.42 -6.79 9.10
CA ALA A 111 -27.47 -6.02 9.78
C ALA A 111 -28.53 -5.55 8.76
N ALA A 112 -29.24 -6.51 8.17
CA ALA A 112 -30.48 -6.23 7.45
C ALA A 112 -31.46 -5.53 8.39
N ALA A 113 -32.08 -4.48 7.87
CA ALA A 113 -32.99 -3.55 8.53
C ALA A 113 -34.00 -4.22 9.48
N PRO A 114 -34.46 -3.52 10.55
CA PRO A 114 -35.60 -3.99 11.30
C PRO A 114 -36.78 -4.06 10.33
N ALA A 115 -37.29 -5.28 10.09
CA ALA A 115 -38.55 -5.46 9.41
C ALA A 115 -39.60 -4.72 10.24
N THR A 116 -40.08 -3.59 9.73
CA THR A 116 -41.35 -3.00 10.14
C THR A 116 -42.41 -4.07 9.89
N ALA A 117 -42.93 -4.66 10.97
CA ALA A 117 -44.15 -5.44 10.95
C ALA A 117 -45.16 -4.71 11.84
N ASP A 118 -46.31 -4.50 11.21
CA ASP A 118 -47.55 -3.83 11.60
C ASP A 118 -48.06 -4.18 13.02
#